data_AF-A0A151GWX2-F1
#
_entry.id   AF-A0A151GWX2-F1
#
_cell.length_a   1.000
_cell.length_b   1.000
_cell.length_c   1.000
_cell.angle_alpha   90.00
_cell.angle_beta   90.00
_cell.angle_gamma   90.00
#
_symmetry.space_group_name_H-M   'P 1'
#
loop_
_entity.id
_entity.type
_entity.pdbx_description
1 polymer ?
#
loop_
_entity_poly.entity_id
_entity_poly.type
_entity_poly.pdbx_seq_one_letter_code
_entity_poly.pdbx_strand_id
1 'polypeptide(L)'
;MRGHDMQEDALTGYSIAARPDVIVHCAAERFPDKVDKDPEGARALNVAASRRLAKLSAGRDIILIYISTDYVFPGPPGEAPYEADGVPKPTNLYGQTKLDGERAVLEAYDEAGKKGSAVVLRIPVVYGHAQTPAESAVNTLFETVWEAQKAGAKVSMDDWAIRYPTNTEDIGRVCRDVAVKYVETTDREVLPTILHFSSEDKMTKYEICQRFGEIMGLPTTNIVPNRAGNDPKATVQRPFDCHLSTRGLRELGIDVSTCDFTAWWRREVGAFRNGAIFSEHMQKLFHAGTDVATAWEILPCTLESHYEHIVGVHANLVQDSGMATTSTQ
;
A
#
# COMPACT_ATOMS: atom_id res chain seq x y z
N MET A 1 24.86 19.99 -19.32
CA MET A 1 24.18 18.77 -19.79
C MET A 1 24.66 17.51 -19.04
N ARG A 2 24.70 17.50 -17.69
CA ARG A 2 25.20 16.35 -16.90
C ARG A 2 24.41 16.16 -15.60
N GLY A 3 23.08 16.21 -15.69
CA GLY A 3 22.19 16.08 -14.52
C GLY A 3 21.10 15.01 -14.65
N HIS A 4 20.84 14.51 -15.86
CA HIS A 4 19.80 13.50 -16.12
C HIS A 4 20.32 12.04 -16.11
N ASP A 5 21.64 11.82 -16.17
CA ASP A 5 22.26 10.48 -16.29
C ASP A 5 22.46 9.74 -14.94
N MET A 6 22.56 10.41 -13.79
CA MET A 6 22.86 9.69 -12.53
C MET A 6 21.67 8.95 -11.92
N GLN A 7 20.43 9.33 -12.25
CA GLN A 7 19.24 8.54 -11.91
C GLN A 7 19.05 7.34 -12.85
N GLU A 8 19.75 7.33 -13.98
CA GLU A 8 19.75 6.23 -14.94
C GLU A 8 20.37 4.96 -14.34
N ASP A 9 21.34 5.10 -13.43
CA ASP A 9 22.19 3.99 -12.97
C ASP A 9 21.67 3.22 -11.74
N ALA A 10 20.87 3.79 -10.85
CA ALA A 10 20.50 3.11 -9.60
C ALA A 10 19.40 2.04 -9.77
N LEU A 11 18.27 2.40 -10.38
CA LEU A 11 17.17 1.46 -10.69
C LEU A 11 17.61 0.41 -11.74
N THR A 12 18.46 0.84 -12.68
CA THR A 12 19.02 0.00 -13.73
C THR A 12 20.09 -0.93 -13.16
N GLY A 13 20.99 -0.44 -12.31
CA GLY A 13 22.07 -1.22 -11.70
C GLY A 13 21.58 -2.34 -10.78
N TYR A 14 20.60 -2.07 -9.91
CA TYR A 14 20.07 -3.09 -9.00
C TYR A 14 19.26 -4.17 -9.75
N SER A 15 18.44 -3.78 -10.73
CA SER A 15 17.67 -4.74 -11.53
C SER A 15 18.52 -5.58 -12.50
N ILE A 16 19.66 -5.05 -12.97
CA ILE A 16 20.59 -5.79 -13.85
C ILE A 16 21.28 -6.92 -13.09
N ALA A 17 21.73 -6.69 -11.86
CA ALA A 17 22.49 -7.69 -11.12
C ALA A 17 21.63 -8.88 -10.67
N ALA A 18 20.39 -8.62 -10.25
CA ALA A 18 19.51 -9.64 -9.69
C ALA A 18 18.83 -10.53 -10.75
N ARG A 19 18.62 -10.04 -11.98
CA ARG A 19 17.86 -10.72 -13.06
C ARG A 19 16.58 -11.43 -12.55
N PRO A 20 15.64 -10.69 -11.93
CA PRO A 20 14.43 -11.29 -11.40
C PRO A 20 13.48 -11.75 -12.50
N ASP A 21 12.72 -12.81 -12.24
CA ASP A 21 11.60 -13.21 -13.11
C ASP A 21 10.40 -12.27 -12.92
N VAL A 22 10.22 -11.76 -11.70
CA VAL A 22 9.10 -10.90 -11.32
C VAL A 22 9.57 -9.73 -10.46
N ILE A 23 9.06 -8.53 -10.79
CA ILE A 23 9.20 -7.33 -9.96
C ILE A 23 7.83 -6.97 -9.38
N VAL A 24 7.79 -6.70 -8.07
CA VAL A 24 6.63 -6.10 -7.41
C VAL A 24 6.95 -4.63 -7.13
N HIS A 25 6.28 -3.73 -7.86
CA HIS A 25 6.48 -2.28 -7.76
C HIS A 25 5.52 -1.68 -6.73
N CYS A 26 6.04 -1.49 -5.51
CA CYS A 26 5.32 -0.94 -4.36
C CYS A 26 5.61 0.56 -4.15
N ALA A 27 6.59 1.14 -4.84
CA ALA A 27 7.01 2.52 -4.64
C ALA A 27 5.98 3.52 -5.20
N ALA A 28 5.48 4.42 -4.36
CA ALA A 28 4.57 5.50 -4.73
C ALA A 28 4.57 6.62 -3.68
N GLU A 29 4.26 7.85 -4.10
CA GLU A 29 3.74 8.87 -3.19
C GLU A 29 2.28 8.51 -2.91
N ARG A 30 2.03 8.08 -1.69
CA ARG A 30 0.78 7.42 -1.26
C ARG A 30 -0.13 8.32 -0.45
N PHE A 31 0.34 9.47 0.01
CA PHE A 31 -0.43 10.36 0.86
C PHE A 31 -1.19 11.36 -0.02
N PRO A 32 -2.54 11.30 -0.12
CA PRO A 32 -3.30 12.21 -0.98
C PRO A 32 -3.03 13.69 -0.70
N ASP A 33 -2.85 14.03 0.58
CA ASP A 33 -2.53 15.40 0.99
C ASP A 33 -1.12 15.85 0.57
N LYS A 34 -0.16 14.93 0.39
CA LYS A 34 1.16 15.24 -0.17
C LYS A 34 1.11 15.36 -1.69
N VAL A 35 0.36 14.47 -2.34
CA VAL A 35 0.14 14.52 -3.79
C VAL A 35 -0.51 15.84 -4.21
N ASP A 36 -1.49 16.32 -3.45
CA ASP A 36 -2.17 17.59 -3.72
C ASP A 36 -1.23 18.80 -3.56
N LYS A 37 -0.30 18.73 -2.61
CA LYS A 37 0.71 19.78 -2.37
C LYS A 37 1.85 19.79 -3.37
N ASP A 38 2.23 18.63 -3.91
CA ASP A 38 3.26 18.49 -4.95
C ASP A 38 2.79 17.57 -6.11
N PRO A 39 1.89 18.08 -6.98
CA PRO A 39 1.38 17.32 -8.13
C PRO A 39 2.46 16.89 -9.12
N GLU A 40 3.54 17.68 -9.27
CA GLU A 40 4.61 17.39 -10.22
C GLU A 40 5.49 16.25 -9.71
N GLY A 41 5.91 16.31 -8.45
CA GLY A 41 6.65 15.22 -7.80
C GLY A 41 5.85 13.93 -7.77
N ALA A 42 4.54 14.02 -7.47
CA ALA A 42 3.65 12.86 -7.49
C ALA A 42 3.54 12.23 -8.89
N ARG A 43 3.43 13.02 -9.97
CA ARG A 43 3.42 12.48 -11.34
C ARG A 43 4.77 11.90 -11.74
N ALA A 44 5.87 12.55 -11.37
CA ALA A 44 7.22 12.04 -11.64
C ALA A 44 7.43 10.66 -11.01
N LEU A 45 7.01 10.47 -9.75
CA LEU A 45 7.14 9.21 -9.04
C LEU A 45 6.09 8.18 -9.47
N ASN A 46 4.80 8.51 -9.42
CA ASN A 46 3.73 7.52 -9.60
C ASN A 46 3.54 7.13 -11.08
N VAL A 47 3.86 8.01 -12.03
CA VAL A 47 3.63 7.79 -13.47
C VAL A 47 4.94 7.61 -14.23
N ALA A 48 5.82 8.61 -14.22
CA ALA A 48 7.01 8.59 -15.07
C ALA A 48 8.01 7.50 -14.64
N ALA A 49 8.31 7.38 -13.35
CA ALA A 49 9.17 6.33 -12.84
C ALA A 49 8.56 4.93 -13.05
N SER A 50 7.25 4.78 -12.87
CA SER A 50 6.52 3.52 -13.14
C SER A 50 6.62 3.12 -14.62
N ARG A 51 6.40 4.05 -15.56
CA ARG A 51 6.57 3.78 -17.01
C ARG A 51 8.00 3.36 -17.33
N ARG A 52 8.97 4.06 -16.74
CA ARG A 52 10.40 3.77 -16.94
C ARG A 52 10.75 2.36 -16.48
N LEU A 53 10.33 1.98 -15.27
CA LEU A 53 10.51 0.62 -14.76
C LEU A 53 9.84 -0.40 -15.68
N ALA A 54 8.60 -0.15 -16.11
CA ALA A 54 7.89 -1.03 -17.01
C ALA A 54 8.62 -1.24 -18.35
N LYS A 55 9.17 -0.18 -18.97
CA LYS A 55 9.96 -0.30 -20.20
C LYS A 55 11.22 -1.14 -20.00
N LEU A 56 11.93 -0.94 -18.89
CA LEU A 56 13.13 -1.72 -18.56
C LEU A 56 12.80 -3.19 -18.32
N SER A 57 11.73 -3.47 -17.57
CA SER A 57 11.26 -4.82 -17.27
C SER A 57 10.78 -5.56 -18.52
N ALA A 58 9.94 -4.90 -19.34
CA ALA A 58 9.42 -5.47 -20.58
C ALA A 58 10.55 -5.81 -21.58
N GLY A 59 11.56 -4.93 -21.70
CA GLY A 59 12.73 -5.18 -22.55
C GLY A 59 13.62 -6.34 -22.09
N ARG A 60 13.37 -6.91 -20.91
CA ARG A 60 14.11 -8.04 -20.32
C ARG A 60 13.22 -9.25 -20.02
N ASP A 61 12.00 -9.27 -20.53
CA ASP A 61 11.03 -10.35 -20.29
C ASP A 61 10.67 -10.57 -18.80
N ILE A 62 10.82 -9.52 -17.98
CA ILE A 62 10.49 -9.55 -16.56
C ILE A 62 8.99 -9.28 -16.41
N ILE A 63 8.30 -10.04 -15.57
CA ILE A 63 6.89 -9.77 -15.22
C ILE A 63 6.84 -8.62 -14.21
N LEU A 64 5.92 -7.68 -14.39
CA LEU A 64 5.75 -6.56 -13.46
C LEU A 64 4.38 -6.58 -12.80
N ILE A 65 4.35 -6.70 -11.47
CA ILE A 65 3.16 -6.48 -10.66
C ILE A 65 3.21 -5.03 -10.14
N TYR A 66 2.30 -4.20 -10.61
CA TYR A 66 2.15 -2.80 -10.18
C TYR A 66 1.06 -2.68 -9.12
N ILE A 67 1.44 -2.24 -7.91
CA ILE A 67 0.47 -2.00 -6.84
C ILE A 67 -0.27 -0.69 -7.10
N SER A 68 -1.58 -0.78 -7.24
CA SER A 68 -2.49 0.36 -7.41
C SER A 68 -3.43 0.50 -6.21
N THR A 69 -4.53 1.24 -6.37
CA THR A 69 -5.41 1.65 -5.27
C THR A 69 -6.87 1.54 -5.65
N ASP A 70 -7.73 1.30 -4.66
CA ASP A 70 -9.18 1.47 -4.74
C ASP A 70 -9.62 2.91 -5.06
N TYR A 71 -8.80 3.93 -4.79
CA TYR A 71 -9.07 5.34 -5.09
C TYR A 71 -9.14 5.67 -6.59
N VAL A 72 -8.90 4.69 -7.47
CA VAL A 72 -9.20 4.83 -8.90
C VAL A 72 -10.70 4.83 -9.21
N PHE A 73 -11.52 4.37 -8.26
CA PHE A 73 -12.98 4.34 -8.39
C PHE A 73 -13.67 5.55 -7.76
N PRO A 74 -14.87 5.92 -8.23
CA PRO A 74 -15.59 7.09 -7.72
C PRO A 74 -16.23 6.84 -6.34
N GLY A 75 -16.66 5.61 -6.09
CA GLY A 75 -17.22 5.13 -4.84
C GLY A 75 -18.40 5.91 -4.26
N PRO A 76 -19.45 6.26 -5.02
CA PRO A 76 -20.69 6.76 -4.43
C PRO A 76 -21.47 5.63 -3.74
N PRO A 77 -22.41 5.96 -2.84
CA PRO A 77 -23.25 4.95 -2.19
C PRO A 77 -24.01 4.06 -3.18
N GLY A 78 -23.90 2.73 -3.01
CA GLY A 78 -24.68 1.74 -3.74
C GLY A 78 -24.05 1.19 -5.03
N GLU A 79 -22.86 1.64 -5.42
CA GLU A 79 -22.16 1.12 -6.61
C GLU A 79 -21.16 -0.01 -6.31
N ALA A 80 -20.65 -0.08 -5.09
CA ALA A 80 -19.73 -1.13 -4.66
C ALA A 80 -20.44 -2.50 -4.56
N PRO A 81 -19.74 -3.64 -4.79
CA PRO A 81 -18.30 -3.75 -5.07
C PRO A 81 -17.93 -3.47 -6.54
N TYR A 82 -16.73 -2.94 -6.75
CA TYR A 82 -16.14 -2.70 -8.07
C TYR A 82 -15.42 -3.94 -8.60
N GLU A 83 -15.81 -4.34 -9.80
CA GLU A 83 -15.13 -5.37 -10.59
C GLU A 83 -13.88 -4.83 -11.29
N ALA A 84 -12.94 -5.71 -11.66
CA ALA A 84 -11.67 -5.32 -12.28
C ALA A 84 -11.83 -4.61 -13.64
N ASP A 85 -12.89 -4.95 -14.38
CA ASP A 85 -13.33 -4.33 -15.62
C ASP A 85 -14.23 -3.11 -15.42
N GLY A 86 -14.52 -2.75 -14.17
CA GLY A 86 -15.26 -1.53 -13.82
C GLY A 86 -14.52 -0.27 -14.28
N VAL A 87 -15.27 0.74 -14.72
CA VAL A 87 -14.71 1.99 -15.27
C VAL A 87 -14.12 2.85 -14.13
N PRO A 88 -12.80 3.12 -14.13
CA PRO A 88 -12.19 4.00 -13.14
C PRO A 88 -12.65 5.45 -13.33
N LYS A 89 -12.92 6.14 -12.21
CA LYS A 89 -13.26 7.57 -12.16
C LYS A 89 -12.78 8.16 -10.83
N PRO A 90 -11.48 8.46 -10.70
CA PRO A 90 -10.89 8.94 -9.46
C PRO A 90 -11.51 10.26 -8.99
N THR A 91 -11.66 10.43 -7.68
CA THR A 91 -12.22 11.66 -7.06
C THR A 91 -11.16 12.64 -6.55
N ASN A 92 -9.89 12.23 -6.58
CA ASN A 92 -8.76 13.04 -6.13
C ASN A 92 -7.51 12.80 -6.97
N LEU A 93 -6.52 13.68 -6.83
CA LEU A 93 -5.30 13.63 -7.62
C LEU A 93 -4.47 12.37 -7.35
N TYR A 94 -4.46 11.84 -6.12
CA TYR A 94 -3.77 10.58 -5.82
C TYR A 94 -4.33 9.43 -6.67
N GLY A 95 -5.65 9.21 -6.63
CA GLY A 95 -6.30 8.21 -7.46
C GLY A 95 -6.05 8.42 -8.96
N GLN A 96 -6.05 9.68 -9.41
CA GLN A 96 -5.72 10.00 -10.81
C GLN A 96 -4.27 9.62 -11.17
N THR A 97 -3.28 9.99 -10.36
CA THR A 97 -1.87 9.64 -10.62
C THR A 97 -1.63 8.13 -10.58
N LYS A 98 -2.33 7.39 -9.72
CA LYS A 98 -2.24 5.93 -9.68
C LYS A 98 -2.85 5.31 -10.94
N LEU A 99 -4.02 5.77 -11.39
CA LEU A 99 -4.64 5.34 -12.64
C LEU A 99 -3.77 5.67 -13.87
N ASP A 100 -3.15 6.84 -13.91
CA ASP A 100 -2.22 7.20 -14.98
C ASP A 100 -0.97 6.31 -14.96
N GLY A 101 -0.50 5.91 -13.77
CA GLY A 101 0.55 4.90 -13.61
C GLY A 101 0.13 3.51 -14.11
N GLU A 102 -1.10 3.06 -13.84
CA GLU A 102 -1.66 1.80 -14.38
C GLU A 102 -1.56 1.79 -15.91
N ARG A 103 -2.07 2.86 -16.54
CA ARG A 103 -2.04 3.02 -18.00
C ARG A 103 -0.61 3.01 -18.53
N ALA A 104 0.28 3.77 -17.90
CA ALA A 104 1.65 3.89 -18.37
C ALA A 104 2.44 2.58 -18.28
N VAL A 105 2.18 1.77 -17.24
CA VAL A 105 2.78 0.42 -17.10
C VAL A 105 2.24 -0.52 -18.17
N LEU A 106 0.91 -0.60 -18.34
CA LEU A 106 0.29 -1.50 -19.30
C LEU A 106 0.65 -1.15 -20.75
N GLU A 107 0.64 0.14 -21.09
CA GLU A 107 1.06 0.64 -22.41
C GLU A 107 2.52 0.29 -22.71
N ALA A 108 3.43 0.40 -21.73
CA ALA A 108 4.84 0.07 -21.96
C ALA A 108 5.06 -1.42 -22.30
N TYR A 109 4.25 -2.32 -21.72
CA TYR A 109 4.29 -3.74 -22.06
C TYR A 109 3.62 -4.06 -23.39
N ASP A 110 2.54 -3.34 -23.73
CA ASP A 110 1.89 -3.45 -25.04
C ASP A 110 2.81 -2.98 -26.17
N GLU A 111 3.48 -1.82 -26.00
CA GLU A 111 4.52 -1.29 -26.90
C GLU A 111 5.65 -2.30 -27.17
N ALA A 112 5.99 -3.12 -26.18
CA ALA A 112 7.04 -4.14 -26.27
C ALA A 112 6.55 -5.48 -26.86
N GLY A 113 5.26 -5.62 -27.18
CA GLY A 113 4.68 -6.90 -27.61
C GLY A 113 4.67 -7.97 -26.51
N LYS A 114 4.55 -7.54 -25.25
CA LYS A 114 4.59 -8.38 -24.03
C LYS A 114 3.30 -8.25 -23.22
N LYS A 115 2.17 -8.08 -23.91
CA LYS A 115 0.85 -8.00 -23.28
C LYS A 115 0.63 -9.22 -22.36
N GLY A 116 0.00 -9.00 -21.21
CA GLY A 116 -0.19 -10.04 -20.18
C GLY A 116 1.01 -10.24 -19.24
N SER A 117 2.18 -9.67 -19.52
CA SER A 117 3.34 -9.71 -18.60
C SER A 117 3.42 -8.53 -17.63
N ALA A 118 2.45 -7.61 -17.68
CA ALA A 118 2.22 -6.62 -16.64
C ALA A 118 0.85 -6.82 -16.00
N VAL A 119 0.81 -6.75 -14.68
CA VAL A 119 -0.39 -6.94 -13.86
C VAL A 119 -0.54 -5.76 -12.93
N VAL A 120 -1.69 -5.12 -12.98
CA VAL A 120 -2.09 -4.12 -11.99
C VAL A 120 -2.83 -4.84 -10.87
N LEU A 121 -2.36 -4.73 -9.62
CA LEU A 121 -3.07 -5.21 -8.44
C LEU A 121 -3.61 -4.01 -7.65
N ARG A 122 -4.91 -3.75 -7.73
CA ARG A 122 -5.57 -2.70 -6.93
C ARG A 122 -5.88 -3.24 -5.55
N ILE A 123 -5.49 -2.46 -4.54
CA ILE A 123 -5.70 -2.77 -3.12
C ILE A 123 -6.32 -1.57 -2.40
N PRO A 124 -7.05 -1.78 -1.29
CA PRO A 124 -7.62 -0.68 -0.50
C PRO A 124 -6.58 -0.10 0.48
N VAL A 125 -7.06 0.60 1.50
CA VAL A 125 -6.22 1.03 2.63
C VAL A 125 -5.58 -0.19 3.33
N VAL A 126 -4.30 -0.07 3.68
CA VAL A 126 -3.52 -1.17 4.24
C VAL A 126 -3.13 -0.98 5.69
N TYR A 127 -2.94 -2.09 6.40
CA TYR A 127 -2.32 -2.13 7.73
C TYR A 127 -1.33 -3.30 7.80
N GLY A 128 -0.44 -3.26 8.78
CA GLY A 128 0.59 -4.28 8.93
C GLY A 128 1.67 -3.82 9.88
N HIS A 129 2.74 -4.61 9.98
CA HIS A 129 3.92 -4.22 10.74
C HIS A 129 4.51 -2.92 10.16
N ALA A 130 4.82 -1.97 11.03
CA ALA A 130 5.36 -0.66 10.65
C ALA A 130 6.39 -0.21 11.69
N GLN A 131 7.44 0.51 11.25
CA GLN A 131 8.42 1.07 12.18
C GLN A 131 7.79 2.20 12.99
N THR A 132 6.92 2.99 12.34
CA THR A 132 6.13 4.05 12.97
C THR A 132 4.65 3.94 12.55
N PRO A 133 3.70 4.26 13.45
CA PRO A 133 2.28 4.21 13.10
C PRO A 133 1.87 5.16 11.95
N ALA A 134 2.62 6.24 11.74
CA ALA A 134 2.41 7.21 10.66
C ALA A 134 2.56 6.62 9.25
N GLU A 135 3.16 5.42 9.12
CA GLU A 135 3.33 4.76 7.82
C GLU A 135 2.02 4.25 7.20
N SER A 136 0.98 4.05 8.02
CA SER A 136 -0.35 3.62 7.57
C SER A 136 -1.46 4.51 8.12
N ALA A 137 -2.44 4.79 7.27
CA ALA A 137 -3.67 5.49 7.67
C ALA A 137 -4.54 4.69 8.66
N VAL A 138 -4.29 3.39 8.82
CA VAL A 138 -4.89 2.53 9.84
C VAL A 138 -4.05 2.54 11.10
N ASN A 139 -2.74 2.32 11.01
CA ASN A 139 -1.86 2.22 12.19
C ASN A 139 -1.89 3.50 13.04
N THR A 140 -1.93 4.70 12.44
CA THR A 140 -2.03 5.96 13.19
C THR A 140 -3.32 6.11 14.02
N LEU A 141 -4.38 5.36 13.69
CA LEU A 141 -5.60 5.37 14.50
C LEU A 141 -5.38 4.73 15.87
N PHE A 142 -4.37 3.86 16.00
CA PHE A 142 -3.97 3.27 17.26
C PHE A 142 -3.45 4.34 18.24
N GLU A 143 -2.57 5.24 17.77
CA GLU A 143 -2.14 6.41 18.53
C GLU A 143 -3.31 7.35 18.84
N THR A 144 -4.23 7.51 17.90
CA THR A 144 -5.41 8.37 18.11
C THR A 144 -6.26 7.90 19.29
N VAL A 145 -6.42 6.59 19.48
CA VAL A 145 -7.13 6.04 20.65
C VAL A 145 -6.40 6.33 21.96
N TRP A 146 -5.07 6.29 21.95
CA TRP A 146 -4.25 6.66 23.10
C TRP A 146 -4.37 8.16 23.44
N GLU A 147 -4.26 9.02 22.43
CA GLU A 147 -4.36 10.47 22.58
C GLU A 147 -5.72 10.93 23.09
N ALA A 148 -6.79 10.20 22.74
CA ALA A 148 -8.14 10.43 23.24
C ALA A 148 -8.28 10.22 24.77
N GLN A 149 -7.29 9.63 25.45
CA GLN A 149 -7.29 9.46 26.90
C GLN A 149 -6.80 10.70 27.66
N LYS A 150 -6.19 11.68 26.99
CA LYS A 150 -5.72 12.91 27.62
C LYS A 150 -6.88 13.73 28.19
N ALA A 151 -6.65 14.38 29.34
CA ALA A 151 -7.67 15.18 30.00
C ALA A 151 -8.21 16.28 29.08
N GLY A 152 -9.54 16.32 28.90
CA GLY A 152 -10.22 17.28 28.02
C GLY A 152 -10.15 16.95 26.53
N ALA A 153 -9.56 15.82 26.12
CA ALA A 153 -9.50 15.42 24.72
C ALA A 153 -10.90 15.19 24.14
N LYS A 154 -11.12 15.70 22.93
CA LYS A 154 -12.25 15.36 22.06
C LYS A 154 -11.71 15.21 20.64
N VAL A 155 -11.76 14.00 20.12
CA VAL A 155 -11.24 13.69 18.79
C VAL A 155 -12.42 13.45 17.86
N SER A 156 -12.57 14.26 16.82
CA SER A 156 -13.53 13.97 15.76
C SER A 156 -12.95 12.91 14.82
N MET A 157 -13.72 11.87 14.49
CA MET A 157 -13.27 10.78 13.63
C MET A 157 -14.27 10.47 12.53
N ASP A 158 -13.79 10.25 11.30
CA ASP A 158 -14.62 9.92 10.14
C ASP A 158 -15.42 8.63 10.38
N ASP A 159 -16.74 8.78 10.30
CA ASP A 159 -17.75 7.72 10.40
C ASP A 159 -18.69 7.76 9.18
N TRP A 160 -18.22 8.31 8.07
CA TRP A 160 -18.96 8.37 6.81
C TRP A 160 -18.38 7.43 5.77
N ALA A 161 -17.07 7.48 5.57
CA ALA A 161 -16.45 6.72 4.49
C ALA A 161 -16.10 5.29 4.91
N ILE A 162 -16.60 4.33 4.13
CA ILE A 162 -16.36 2.90 4.31
C ILE A 162 -14.96 2.54 3.82
N ARG A 163 -14.30 1.64 4.55
CA ARG A 163 -12.97 1.11 4.27
C ARG A 163 -12.95 -0.41 4.45
N TYR A 164 -11.98 -1.01 3.78
CA TYR A 164 -11.67 -2.43 3.85
C TYR A 164 -10.19 -2.61 4.21
N PRO A 165 -9.78 -2.32 5.46
CA PRO A 165 -8.39 -2.42 5.87
C PRO A 165 -7.84 -3.82 5.56
N THR A 166 -6.80 -3.86 4.72
CA THR A 166 -6.23 -5.13 4.22
C THR A 166 -4.79 -5.29 4.68
N ASN A 167 -4.46 -6.47 5.19
CA ASN A 167 -3.16 -6.72 5.79
C ASN A 167 -2.04 -6.82 4.74
N THR A 168 -0.87 -6.26 5.01
CA THR A 168 0.28 -6.34 4.11
C THR A 168 0.84 -7.75 3.93
N GLU A 169 0.75 -8.62 4.94
CA GLU A 169 1.13 -10.05 4.84
C GLU A 169 0.22 -10.77 3.83
N ASP A 170 -1.10 -10.52 3.89
CA ASP A 170 -2.07 -11.08 2.94
C ASP A 170 -1.82 -10.57 1.52
N ILE A 171 -1.54 -9.27 1.36
CA ILE A 171 -1.18 -8.68 0.06
C ILE A 171 0.10 -9.31 -0.49
N GLY A 172 1.11 -9.49 0.35
CA GLY A 172 2.37 -10.14 -0.03
C GLY A 172 2.16 -11.58 -0.49
N ARG A 173 1.32 -12.34 0.22
CA ARG A 173 0.91 -13.70 -0.16
C ARG A 173 0.24 -13.71 -1.53
N VAL A 174 -0.72 -12.81 -1.78
CA VAL A 174 -1.40 -12.71 -3.08
C VAL A 174 -0.44 -12.29 -4.20
N CYS A 175 0.48 -11.35 -3.95
CA CYS A 175 1.49 -10.97 -4.94
C CYS A 175 2.36 -12.16 -5.35
N ARG A 176 2.77 -12.99 -4.39
CA ARG A 176 3.51 -14.23 -4.66
C ARG A 176 2.68 -15.20 -5.49
N ASP A 177 1.43 -15.43 -5.12
CA ASP A 177 0.57 -16.40 -5.81
C ASP A 177 0.25 -15.94 -7.26
N VAL A 178 0.05 -14.63 -7.46
CA VAL A 178 -0.02 -14.02 -8.80
C VAL A 178 1.30 -14.21 -9.56
N ALA A 179 2.45 -13.91 -8.93
CA ALA A 179 3.75 -14.07 -9.57
C ALA A 179 3.95 -15.51 -10.09
N VAL A 180 3.70 -16.51 -9.23
CA VAL A 180 3.79 -17.93 -9.59
C VAL A 180 2.85 -18.26 -10.76
N LYS A 181 1.57 -17.87 -10.67
CA LYS A 181 0.58 -18.14 -11.71
C LYS A 181 1.01 -17.60 -13.07
N TYR A 182 1.56 -16.39 -13.11
CA TYR A 182 1.95 -15.75 -14.36
C TYR A 182 3.26 -16.33 -14.90
N VAL A 183 4.24 -16.63 -14.04
CA VAL A 183 5.48 -17.30 -14.44
C VAL A 183 5.19 -18.66 -15.11
N GLU A 184 4.32 -19.47 -14.49
CA GLU A 184 3.96 -20.81 -14.97
C GLU A 184 3.07 -20.82 -16.23
N THR A 185 2.45 -19.68 -16.57
CA THR A 185 1.57 -19.59 -17.73
C THR A 185 2.37 -19.27 -19.00
N THR A 186 2.34 -20.17 -19.98
CA THR A 186 3.02 -20.01 -21.28
C THR A 186 2.44 -18.87 -22.11
N ASP A 187 1.12 -18.86 -22.30
CA ASP A 187 0.41 -17.79 -23.02
C ASP A 187 -0.25 -16.86 -22.01
N ARG A 188 0.42 -15.75 -21.68
CA ARG A 188 -0.04 -14.79 -20.67
C ARG A 188 -1.08 -13.81 -21.21
N GLU A 189 -1.29 -13.74 -22.54
CA GLU A 189 -2.28 -12.81 -23.10
C GLU A 189 -3.71 -13.18 -22.72
N VAL A 190 -3.94 -14.45 -22.36
CA VAL A 190 -5.23 -14.94 -21.86
C VAL A 190 -5.50 -14.58 -20.40
N LEU A 191 -4.47 -14.16 -19.66
CA LEU A 191 -4.60 -13.78 -18.26
C LEU A 191 -5.09 -12.33 -18.15
N PRO A 192 -5.87 -12.00 -17.10
CA PRO A 192 -6.26 -10.62 -16.84
C PRO A 192 -5.03 -9.75 -16.57
N THR A 193 -5.05 -8.49 -16.98
CA THR A 193 -3.97 -7.53 -16.66
C THR A 193 -4.29 -6.64 -15.47
N ILE A 194 -5.50 -6.76 -14.92
CA ILE A 194 -5.98 -6.01 -13.76
C ILE A 194 -6.64 -6.99 -12.79
N LEU A 195 -6.19 -6.98 -11.55
CA LEU A 195 -6.67 -7.80 -10.45
C LEU A 195 -6.93 -6.93 -9.23
N HIS A 196 -7.84 -7.40 -8.37
CA HIS A 196 -8.27 -6.72 -7.15
C HIS A 196 -8.04 -7.64 -5.96
N PHE A 197 -7.47 -7.11 -4.87
CA PHE A 197 -7.43 -7.80 -3.58
C PHE A 197 -7.86 -6.87 -2.45
N SER A 198 -8.78 -7.35 -1.61
CA SER A 198 -9.35 -6.62 -0.49
C SER A 198 -9.79 -7.59 0.59
N SER A 199 -9.65 -7.20 1.86
CA SER A 199 -10.41 -7.80 2.96
C SER A 199 -11.92 -7.53 2.79
N GLU A 200 -12.73 -8.36 3.45
CA GLU A 200 -14.17 -8.16 3.63
C GLU A 200 -14.50 -7.44 4.94
N ASP A 201 -13.49 -7.10 5.75
CA ASP A 201 -13.62 -6.32 6.98
C ASP A 201 -14.10 -4.90 6.68
N LYS A 202 -15.42 -4.69 6.74
CA LYS A 202 -16.04 -3.40 6.45
C LYS A 202 -16.06 -2.51 7.70
N MET A 203 -15.33 -1.39 7.66
CA MET A 203 -15.28 -0.44 8.78
C MET A 203 -15.11 1.02 8.32
N THR A 204 -15.62 1.98 9.09
CA THR A 204 -15.18 3.39 9.06
C THR A 204 -13.92 3.59 9.92
N LYS A 205 -13.28 4.77 9.86
CA LYS A 205 -12.16 5.06 10.77
C LYS A 205 -12.61 5.09 12.24
N TYR A 206 -13.83 5.57 12.49
CA TYR A 206 -14.43 5.58 13.81
C TYR A 206 -14.59 4.15 14.35
N GLU A 207 -15.12 3.23 13.54
CA GLU A 207 -15.28 1.82 13.91
C GLU A 207 -13.91 1.14 14.14
N ILE A 208 -12.88 1.45 13.35
CA ILE A 208 -11.51 1.00 13.61
C ILE A 208 -11.00 1.49 14.97
N CYS A 209 -11.25 2.75 15.33
CA CYS A 209 -10.87 3.28 16.64
C CYS A 209 -11.61 2.55 17.78
N GLN A 210 -12.88 2.21 17.61
CA GLN A 210 -13.62 1.39 18.57
C GLN A 210 -12.97 0.01 18.75
N ARG A 211 -12.59 -0.63 17.64
CA ARG A 211 -11.90 -1.93 17.65
C ARG A 211 -10.55 -1.86 18.37
N PHE A 212 -9.78 -0.80 18.15
CA PHE A 212 -8.55 -0.56 18.89
C PHE A 212 -8.79 -0.29 20.37
N GLY A 213 -9.83 0.45 20.74
CA GLY A 213 -10.25 0.61 22.14
C GLY A 213 -10.52 -0.74 22.81
N GLU A 214 -11.23 -1.65 22.14
CA GLU A 214 -11.48 -3.01 22.63
C GLU A 214 -10.18 -3.83 22.80
N ILE A 215 -9.24 -3.70 21.86
CA ILE A 215 -7.95 -4.41 21.89
C ILE A 215 -7.06 -3.88 23.03
N MET A 216 -7.04 -2.56 23.22
CA MET A 216 -6.22 -1.88 24.23
C MET A 216 -6.85 -1.88 25.63
N GLY A 217 -8.14 -2.21 25.75
CA GLY A 217 -8.89 -2.06 26.99
C GLY A 217 -9.12 -0.59 27.39
N LEU A 218 -9.21 0.31 26.41
CA LEU A 218 -9.38 1.76 26.61
C LEU A 218 -10.77 2.23 26.17
N PRO A 219 -11.38 3.19 26.89
CA PRO A 219 -12.64 3.76 26.48
C PRO A 219 -12.46 4.65 25.24
N THR A 220 -13.45 4.63 24.34
CA THR A 220 -13.49 5.48 23.15
C THR A 220 -14.54 6.60 23.25
N THR A 221 -15.00 6.91 24.47
CA THR A 221 -16.06 7.91 24.73
C THR A 221 -15.68 9.33 24.30
N ASN A 222 -14.38 9.62 24.20
CA ASN A 222 -13.85 10.91 23.76
C ASN A 222 -13.65 11.01 22.24
N ILE A 223 -13.90 9.92 21.50
CA ILE A 223 -13.87 9.88 20.04
C ILE A 223 -15.30 10.07 19.55
N VAL A 224 -15.53 11.14 18.78
CA VAL A 224 -16.85 11.56 18.32
C VAL A 224 -16.99 11.26 16.83
N PRO A 225 -18.02 10.49 16.41
CA PRO A 225 -18.21 10.15 15.00
C PRO A 225 -18.60 11.38 14.17
N ASN A 226 -17.96 11.54 13.02
CA ASN A 226 -18.30 12.54 12.01
C ASN A 226 -18.90 11.87 10.78
N ARG A 227 -20.20 12.08 10.58
CA ARG A 227 -20.99 11.48 9.49
C ARG A 227 -21.29 12.46 8.35
N ALA A 228 -20.73 13.67 8.40
CA ALA A 228 -21.01 14.71 7.41
C ALA A 228 -20.42 14.39 6.02
N GLY A 229 -19.41 13.53 5.97
CA GLY A 229 -18.69 13.17 4.75
C GLY A 229 -17.65 14.19 4.35
N ASN A 230 -17.35 14.28 3.05
CA ASN A 230 -16.35 15.23 2.55
C ASN A 230 -16.80 16.67 2.80
N ASP A 231 -15.86 17.51 3.24
CA ASP A 231 -16.00 18.97 3.15
C ASP A 231 -15.96 19.36 1.67
N PRO A 232 -17.00 20.04 1.13
CA PRO A 232 -16.99 20.52 -0.26
C PRO A 232 -15.82 21.46 -0.59
N LYS A 233 -15.19 22.06 0.43
CA LYS A 233 -14.02 22.93 0.28
C LYS A 233 -12.68 22.20 0.42
N ALA A 234 -12.67 20.94 0.84
CA ALA A 234 -11.44 20.17 0.93
C ALA A 234 -10.89 19.89 -0.47
N THR A 235 -9.59 20.07 -0.65
CA THR A 235 -8.90 19.78 -1.92
C THR A 235 -8.85 18.28 -2.22
N VAL A 236 -8.83 17.45 -1.16
CA VAL A 236 -8.90 15.99 -1.26
C VAL A 236 -10.32 15.52 -0.93
N GLN A 237 -11.02 15.03 -1.95
CA GLN A 237 -12.29 14.33 -1.80
C GLN A 237 -12.06 12.82 -1.64
N ARG A 238 -12.70 12.20 -0.65
CA ARG A 238 -12.60 10.76 -0.39
C ARG A 238 -13.84 10.04 -0.90
N PRO A 239 -13.70 8.88 -1.54
CA PRO A 239 -14.86 8.08 -1.92
C PRO A 239 -15.59 7.53 -0.69
N PHE A 240 -16.91 7.35 -0.82
CA PHE A 240 -17.77 6.80 0.22
C PHE A 240 -17.54 5.29 0.38
N ASP A 241 -17.60 4.53 -0.70
CA ASP A 241 -17.38 3.07 -0.69
C ASP A 241 -16.67 2.61 -1.97
N CYS A 242 -15.43 2.14 -1.85
CA CYS A 242 -14.64 1.58 -2.95
C CYS A 242 -14.32 0.09 -2.73
N HIS A 243 -15.25 -0.69 -2.17
CA HIS A 243 -15.06 -2.14 -2.02
C HIS A 243 -14.64 -2.77 -3.36
N LEU A 244 -13.57 -3.55 -3.35
CA LEU A 244 -13.05 -4.22 -4.53
C LEU A 244 -13.49 -5.69 -4.54
N SER A 245 -14.15 -6.12 -5.62
CA SER A 245 -14.46 -7.54 -5.84
C SER A 245 -13.19 -8.33 -6.11
N THR A 246 -12.93 -9.40 -5.34
CA THR A 246 -11.78 -10.29 -5.55
C THR A 246 -12.06 -11.43 -6.55
N ARG A 247 -13.17 -11.34 -7.31
CA ARG A 247 -13.61 -12.38 -8.26
C ARG A 247 -12.50 -12.83 -9.22
N GLY A 248 -11.76 -11.91 -9.81
CA GLY A 248 -10.69 -12.23 -10.77
C GLY A 248 -9.59 -13.10 -10.17
N LEU A 249 -9.23 -12.91 -8.89
CA LEU A 249 -8.27 -13.78 -8.21
C LEU A 249 -8.85 -15.19 -7.97
N ARG A 250 -10.12 -15.28 -7.55
CA ARG A 250 -10.80 -16.57 -7.34
C ARG A 250 -10.89 -17.37 -8.63
N GLU A 251 -11.20 -16.72 -9.76
CA GLU A 251 -11.26 -17.35 -11.08
C GLU A 251 -9.90 -17.88 -11.56
N LEU A 252 -8.80 -17.25 -11.11
CA LEU A 252 -7.44 -17.76 -11.32
C LEU A 252 -7.05 -18.90 -10.37
N GLY A 253 -7.90 -19.24 -9.39
CA GLY A 253 -7.62 -20.23 -8.35
C GLY A 253 -6.70 -19.71 -7.23
N ILE A 254 -6.55 -18.39 -7.10
CA ILE A 254 -5.71 -17.77 -6.06
C ILE A 254 -6.51 -17.63 -4.77
N ASP A 255 -5.90 -18.00 -3.65
CA ASP A 255 -6.53 -17.87 -2.33
C ASP A 255 -6.69 -16.38 -1.93
N VAL A 256 -7.92 -15.98 -1.63
CA VAL A 256 -8.29 -14.62 -1.22
C VAL A 256 -8.63 -14.52 0.25
N SER A 257 -8.29 -15.53 1.05
CA SER A 257 -8.41 -15.48 2.51
C SER A 257 -7.62 -14.31 3.10
N THR A 258 -8.14 -13.73 4.17
CA THR A 258 -7.49 -12.64 4.91
C THR A 258 -7.39 -13.00 6.38
N CYS A 259 -6.38 -12.46 7.06
CA CYS A 259 -6.27 -12.57 8.50
C CYS A 259 -7.37 -11.76 9.19
N ASP A 260 -7.90 -12.26 10.30
CA ASP A 260 -8.85 -11.50 11.13
C ASP A 260 -8.16 -10.25 11.70
N PHE A 261 -8.72 -9.07 11.40
CA PHE A 261 -8.18 -7.78 11.82
C PHE A 261 -7.86 -7.72 13.32
N THR A 262 -8.76 -8.25 14.16
CA THR A 262 -8.63 -8.14 15.62
C THR A 262 -7.59 -9.11 16.15
N ALA A 263 -7.56 -10.34 15.63
CA ALA A 263 -6.59 -11.35 15.97
C ALA A 263 -5.17 -10.92 15.57
N TRP A 264 -5.01 -10.36 14.36
CA TRP A 264 -3.72 -9.85 13.90
C TRP A 264 -3.23 -8.72 14.80
N TRP A 265 -4.06 -7.70 15.07
CA TRP A 265 -3.66 -6.58 15.92
C TRP A 265 -3.37 -7.00 17.36
N ARG A 266 -4.15 -7.93 17.94
CA ARG A 266 -3.84 -8.48 19.26
C ARG A 266 -2.47 -9.14 19.31
N ARG A 267 -2.12 -9.89 18.27
CA ARG A 267 -0.79 -10.51 18.14
C ARG A 267 0.29 -9.44 18.03
N GLU A 268 0.10 -8.46 17.14
CA GLU A 268 1.06 -7.39 16.87
C GLU A 268 1.41 -6.59 18.14
N VAL A 269 0.40 -6.21 18.92
CA VAL A 269 0.60 -5.39 20.13
C VAL A 269 0.82 -6.22 21.40
N GLY A 270 0.84 -7.55 21.29
CA GLY A 270 0.97 -8.47 22.43
C GLY A 270 -0.23 -8.45 23.40
N ALA A 271 -1.42 -8.07 22.92
CA ALA A 271 -2.64 -8.00 23.71
C ALA A 271 -3.35 -9.36 23.78
N PHE A 272 -2.82 -10.26 24.60
CA PHE A 272 -3.45 -11.55 24.94
C PHE A 272 -4.27 -11.43 26.23
N ARG A 273 -5.43 -12.09 26.29
CA ARG A 273 -6.36 -12.03 27.45
C ARG A 273 -5.66 -12.40 28.77
N ASN A 274 -5.30 -11.37 29.53
CA ASN A 274 -5.47 -11.24 30.98
C ASN A 274 -5.14 -9.78 31.33
N GLY A 275 -5.99 -9.16 32.14
CA GLY A 275 -6.08 -7.70 32.28
C GLY A 275 -4.76 -6.97 32.49
N ALA A 276 -4.72 -5.76 31.91
CA ALA A 276 -3.84 -4.67 32.33
C ALA A 276 -2.32 -4.96 32.34
N ILE A 277 -1.80 -5.69 31.35
CA ILE A 277 -0.37 -5.63 31.07
C ILE A 277 -0.18 -4.89 29.75
N PHE A 278 -0.02 -3.57 29.85
CA PHE A 278 0.63 -2.78 28.81
C PHE A 278 2.03 -3.37 28.62
N SER A 279 2.26 -4.07 27.50
CA SER A 279 3.57 -4.67 27.24
C SER A 279 4.62 -3.55 27.07
N GLU A 280 5.88 -3.80 27.48
CA GLU A 280 7.00 -2.88 27.20
C GLU A 280 7.14 -2.58 25.69
N HIS A 281 6.68 -3.50 24.84
CA HIS A 281 6.66 -3.35 23.38
C HIS A 281 5.77 -2.18 22.94
N MET A 282 4.61 -2.03 23.58
CA MET A 282 3.73 -0.88 23.37
C MET A 282 4.39 0.42 23.83
N GLN A 283 5.02 0.44 25.01
CA GLN A 283 5.74 1.64 25.49
C GLN A 283 6.88 2.08 24.56
N LYS A 284 7.58 1.12 23.93
CA LYS A 284 8.63 1.38 22.92
C LYS A 284 8.07 1.98 21.63
N LEU A 285 6.91 1.51 21.15
CA LEU A 285 6.22 2.14 20.03
C LEU A 285 5.81 3.60 20.34
N PHE A 286 5.48 3.91 21.60
CA PHE A 286 5.05 5.25 22.03
C PHE A 286 6.19 6.22 22.42
N HIS A 287 7.42 5.75 22.65
CA HIS A 287 8.57 6.57 23.12
C HIS A 287 9.69 6.76 22.08
N ALA A 288 9.41 6.60 20.79
CA ALA A 288 10.38 6.87 19.72
C ALA A 288 10.67 8.38 19.55
N GLY A 289 11.26 8.98 20.58
CA GLY A 289 11.99 10.24 20.59
C GLY A 289 13.40 10.07 21.18
N THR A 290 13.86 8.84 21.41
CA THR A 290 15.23 8.54 21.83
C THR A 290 15.97 7.76 20.75
N ASP A 291 17.08 8.35 20.34
CA ASP A 291 18.12 7.84 19.45
C ASP A 291 18.48 6.38 19.80
N VAL A 292 18.26 5.46 18.86
CA VAL A 292 18.79 4.10 18.89
C VAL A 292 19.50 3.83 17.58
N ALA A 293 20.57 4.59 17.33
CA ALA A 293 21.71 4.06 16.61
C ALA A 293 22.30 2.89 17.41
N THR A 294 22.60 1.79 16.70
CA THR A 294 23.23 0.52 17.12
C THR A 294 22.30 -0.56 17.71
N ALA A 295 22.48 -1.80 17.18
CA ALA A 295 21.80 -3.09 17.46
C ALA A 295 20.61 -3.39 16.50
N TRP A 296 20.63 -4.27 15.49
CA TRP A 296 21.50 -5.38 15.08
C TRP A 296 21.31 -5.70 13.59
N GLU A 297 22.27 -6.48 13.09
CA GLU A 297 22.46 -7.04 11.76
C GLU A 297 21.20 -7.62 11.07
N ILE A 298 21.18 -7.43 9.75
CA ILE A 298 20.55 -8.23 8.69
C ILE A 298 19.77 -9.43 9.23
N LEU A 299 18.47 -9.26 9.43
CA LEU A 299 17.53 -10.38 9.38
C LEU A 299 17.18 -10.58 7.90
N PRO A 300 17.64 -11.67 7.26
CA PRO A 300 17.16 -12.02 5.94
C PRO A 300 15.65 -12.23 6.04
N CYS A 301 14.93 -11.69 5.06
CA CYS A 301 13.58 -12.11 4.77
C CYS A 301 13.63 -13.64 4.58
N THR A 302 13.22 -14.41 5.58
CA THR A 302 13.12 -15.87 5.47
C THR A 302 11.88 -16.21 4.65
N LEU A 303 11.96 -15.94 3.35
CA LEU A 303 11.35 -16.76 2.29
C LEU A 303 12.22 -18.02 2.15
N GLU A 304 12.26 -18.86 3.19
CA GLU A 304 12.85 -20.18 3.07
C GLU A 304 11.82 -21.14 2.46
N SER A 305 11.74 -21.12 1.12
CA SER A 305 11.90 -22.30 0.26
C SER A 305 11.42 -22.00 -1.18
N HIS A 306 12.36 -22.13 -2.12
CA HIS A 306 12.24 -22.34 -3.57
C HIS A 306 12.31 -21.18 -4.59
N TYR A 307 12.33 -19.89 -4.26
CA TYR A 307 12.41 -18.85 -5.32
C TYR A 307 13.25 -17.63 -4.95
N GLU A 308 14.53 -17.62 -5.37
CA GLU A 308 15.46 -16.46 -5.27
C GLU A 308 15.13 -15.33 -6.27
N HIS A 309 13.97 -15.34 -6.94
CA HIS A 309 13.73 -14.59 -8.18
C HIS A 309 12.65 -13.48 -8.14
N ILE A 310 12.06 -13.19 -6.97
CA ILE A 310 11.05 -12.12 -6.81
C ILE A 310 11.69 -10.94 -6.05
N VAL A 311 11.67 -9.75 -6.65
CA VAL A 311 12.24 -8.53 -6.04
C VAL A 311 11.16 -7.46 -5.85
N GLY A 312 11.04 -6.95 -4.61
CA GLY A 312 10.20 -5.80 -4.27
C GLY A 312 10.96 -4.48 -4.41
N VAL A 313 10.37 -3.49 -5.07
CA VAL A 313 10.93 -2.13 -5.18
C VAL A 313 10.18 -1.18 -4.23
N HIS A 314 10.91 -0.61 -3.27
CA HIS A 314 10.38 0.36 -2.28
C HIS A 314 10.85 1.79 -2.59
N ALA A 315 10.07 2.78 -2.17
CA ALA A 315 10.28 4.20 -2.51
C ALA A 315 11.64 4.78 -2.05
N ASN A 316 12.25 4.22 -1.00
CA ASN A 316 13.56 4.67 -0.51
C ASN A 316 14.67 4.47 -1.55
N LEU A 317 14.58 3.44 -2.41
CA LEU A 317 15.50 3.25 -3.53
C LEU A 317 15.37 4.32 -4.63
N VAL A 318 14.25 5.06 -4.64
CA VAL A 318 14.00 6.14 -5.61
C VAL A 318 14.50 7.49 -5.07
N GLN A 319 14.48 7.70 -3.75
CA GLN A 319 14.89 8.96 -3.11
C GLN A 319 16.40 9.03 -2.77
N ASP A 320 17.06 7.92 -2.43
CA ASP A 320 18.47 7.91 -1.99
C ASP A 320 19.52 8.19 -3.09
N SER A 321 19.08 8.52 -4.31
CA SER A 321 19.98 9.00 -5.39
C SER A 321 20.33 10.49 -5.29
N GLY A 322 19.87 11.18 -4.23
CA GLY A 322 19.95 12.64 -4.10
C GLY A 322 20.50 13.13 -2.77
N MET A 323 21.70 12.72 -2.34
CA MET A 323 22.56 13.52 -1.43
C MET A 323 23.98 12.92 -1.36
N ALA A 324 24.82 13.23 -2.34
CA ALA A 324 26.27 13.15 -2.17
C ALA A 324 26.77 14.56 -1.81
N THR A 325 26.90 14.84 -0.51
CA THR A 325 27.67 16.00 -0.04
C THR A 325 29.13 15.75 -0.37
N THR A 326 29.63 16.46 -1.37
CA THR A 326 31.07 16.64 -1.57
C THR A 326 31.61 17.49 -0.42
N SER A 327 32.10 16.84 0.63
CA SER A 327 33.01 17.51 1.57
C SER A 327 34.34 17.70 0.85
N THR A 328 34.64 18.95 0.53
CA THR A 328 35.96 19.39 0.12
C THR A 328 36.54 20.15 1.30
N GLN A 329 37.50 19.55 1.99
CA GLN A 329 38.63 20.22 2.62
C GLN A 329 39.87 19.38 2.37
#